data_AF-A0A6G4X2D8-F1
#
_entry.id   AF-A0A6G4X2D8-F1
#
_cell.length_a   1.000
_cell.length_b   1.000
_cell.length_c   1.000
_cell.angle_alpha   90.00
_cell.angle_beta   90.00
_cell.angle_gamma   90.00
#
_symmetry.space_group_name_H-M   'P 1'
#
loop_
_entity.id
_entity.type
_entity.pdbx_description
1 polymer ?
#
loop_
_entity_poly.entity_id
_entity_poly.type
_entity_poly.pdbx_seq_one_letter_code
_entity_poly.pdbx_strand_id
1 'polypeptide(L)'
;MRGRDTAEEGRTATPLELLYDLCYVVAIAQIGLQLEHAVAEHHYATAVTGFGFAFFAVWWAWMNFTWFASAYDTDDVPYRLGRLVQITGVLVIASGVPRAFEDLDFTVPILGYAIIRIVAIAEWLRAGVQTRDPGQRTAAFRYARGIAFAQAGWIAWLFLPDAWRTGWAVAFIVVELLVPPYAERHARTPWHAHHISERYGLFTIIVLGESITAATVGIQQAVDGKAEA
;
A
#
# COMPACT_ATOMS: atom_id res chain seq x y z
N MET A 1 4.14 19.12 12.31
CA MET A 1 2.84 18.72 11.78
C MET A 1 1.90 18.90 12.94
N ARG A 2 0.91 19.80 12.83
CA ARG A 2 -0.12 19.90 13.87
C ARG A 2 -1.05 18.70 13.68
N GLY A 3 -1.36 17.98 14.75
CA GLY A 3 -2.45 17.00 14.72
C GLY A 3 -3.75 17.72 14.44
N ARG A 4 -4.60 17.15 13.58
CA ARG A 4 -5.83 17.80 13.12
C ARG A 4 -6.86 18.01 14.25
N ASP A 5 -7.73 18.99 14.05
CA ASP A 5 -8.92 19.24 14.89
C ASP A 5 -10.09 18.39 14.37
N THR A 6 -10.55 17.44 15.17
CA THR A 6 -11.58 16.43 14.83
C THR A 6 -12.94 16.99 14.38
N ALA A 7 -13.16 18.30 14.45
CA ALA A 7 -14.44 18.97 14.20
C ALA A 7 -14.54 19.80 12.90
N GLU A 8 -13.52 19.85 12.02
CA GLU A 8 -13.63 20.57 10.73
C GLU A 8 -14.57 19.84 9.75
N GLU A 9 -15.73 20.43 9.47
CA GLU A 9 -16.67 20.01 8.41
C GLU A 9 -16.24 20.58 7.05
N GLY A 10 -16.15 19.72 6.02
CA GLY A 10 -16.18 20.16 4.62
C GLY A 10 -14.87 20.21 3.82
N ARG A 11 -13.87 19.37 4.10
CA ARG A 11 -12.72 19.21 3.20
C ARG A 11 -12.81 17.91 2.38
N THR A 12 -12.90 18.06 1.06
CA THR A 12 -12.81 16.98 0.07
C THR A 12 -11.37 16.53 -0.16
N ALA A 13 -11.19 15.30 -0.66
CA ALA A 13 -9.89 14.76 -1.05
C ALA A 13 -9.15 15.67 -2.04
N THR A 14 -7.85 15.88 -1.83
CA THR A 14 -7.03 16.70 -2.74
C THR A 14 -6.78 15.97 -4.07
N PRO A 15 -6.54 16.69 -5.19
CA PRO A 15 -6.19 16.06 -6.46
C PRO A 15 -4.95 15.15 -6.39
N LEU A 16 -4.00 15.44 -5.50
CA LEU A 16 -2.81 14.61 -5.29
C LEU A 16 -3.14 13.30 -4.56
N GLU A 17 -4.07 13.34 -3.61
CA GLU A 17 -4.57 12.12 -2.94
C GLU A 17 -5.36 11.25 -3.92
N LEU A 18 -6.15 11.85 -4.82
CA LEU A 18 -6.84 11.12 -5.88
C LEU A 18 -5.86 10.48 -6.89
N LEU A 19 -4.82 11.21 -7.30
CA LEU A 19 -3.77 10.66 -8.16
C LEU A 19 -3.06 9.49 -7.48
N TYR A 20 -2.78 9.63 -6.17
CA TYR A 20 -2.20 8.55 -5.37
C TYR A 20 -3.09 7.31 -5.37
N ASP A 21 -4.40 7.47 -5.11
CA ASP A 21 -5.37 6.39 -5.12
C ASP A 21 -5.40 5.69 -6.49
N LEU A 22 -5.44 6.46 -7.57
CA LEU A 22 -5.43 5.93 -8.93
C LEU A 22 -4.18 5.07 -9.20
N CYS A 23 -2.98 5.53 -8.85
CA CYS A 23 -1.75 4.77 -9.06
C CYS A 23 -1.75 3.43 -8.29
N TYR A 24 -2.32 3.39 -7.09
CA TYR A 24 -2.48 2.15 -6.34
C TYR A 24 -3.53 1.23 -6.95
N VAL A 25 -4.63 1.76 -7.48
CA VAL A 25 -5.62 0.95 -8.21
C VAL A 25 -5.01 0.34 -9.46
N VAL A 26 -4.22 1.10 -10.24
CA VAL A 26 -3.51 0.57 -11.40
C VAL A 26 -2.57 -0.57 -10.99
N ALA A 27 -1.83 -0.43 -9.89
CA ALA A 27 -0.98 -1.51 -9.39
C ALA A 27 -1.79 -2.77 -9.00
N ILE A 28 -2.95 -2.61 -8.35
CA ILE A 28 -3.85 -3.73 -8.03
C ILE A 28 -4.42 -4.37 -9.29
N ALA A 29 -4.76 -3.59 -10.30
CA ALA A 29 -5.25 -4.08 -11.59
C ALA A 29 -4.21 -4.99 -12.26
N GLN A 30 -2.94 -4.57 -12.29
CA GLN A 30 -1.84 -5.37 -12.81
C GLN A 30 -1.66 -6.69 -12.05
N ILE A 31 -1.80 -6.67 -10.72
CA ILE A 31 -1.78 -7.88 -9.90
C ILE A 31 -2.97 -8.80 -10.23
N GLY A 32 -4.15 -8.22 -10.49
CA GLY A 32 -5.35 -8.95 -10.92
C GLY A 32 -5.19 -9.66 -12.26
N LEU A 33 -4.56 -9.02 -13.24
CA LEU A 33 -4.27 -9.63 -14.55
C LEU A 33 -3.35 -10.86 -14.41
N GLN A 34 -2.35 -10.80 -13.53
CA GLN A 34 -1.47 -11.93 -13.27
C GLN A 34 -2.18 -13.08 -12.56
N LEU A 35 -3.13 -12.76 -11.68
CA LEU A 35 -4.00 -13.77 -11.06
C LEU A 35 -4.85 -14.47 -12.11
N GLU A 36 -5.47 -13.72 -13.04
CA GLU A 36 -6.27 -14.30 -14.13
C GLU A 36 -5.46 -15.29 -14.95
N HIS A 37 -4.26 -14.89 -15.38
CA HIS A 37 -3.38 -15.75 -16.16
C HIS A 37 -2.98 -17.02 -15.41
N ALA A 38 -2.55 -16.89 -14.15
CA ALA A 38 -2.18 -18.04 -13.32
C ALA A 38 -3.36 -18.99 -13.05
N VAL A 39 -4.59 -18.47 -12.92
CA VAL A 39 -5.81 -19.29 -12.77
C VAL A 39 -6.15 -20.01 -14.08
N ALA A 40 -6.02 -19.34 -15.22
CA ALA A 40 -6.26 -19.91 -16.54
C ALA A 40 -5.29 -21.07 -16.85
N GLU A 41 -4.05 -20.98 -16.38
CA GLU A 41 -3.03 -22.04 -16.53
C GLU A 41 -3.11 -23.14 -15.45
N HIS A 42 -4.12 -23.14 -14.58
CA HIS A 42 -4.28 -24.07 -13.46
C HIS A 42 -3.18 -24.00 -12.38
N HIS A 43 -2.42 -22.89 -12.32
CA HIS A 43 -1.39 -22.62 -11.31
C HIS A 43 -1.97 -22.03 -10.01
N TYR A 44 -2.96 -22.70 -9.42
CA TYR A 44 -3.75 -22.16 -8.30
C TYR A 44 -2.94 -21.80 -7.04
N ALA A 45 -1.89 -22.56 -6.71
CA ALA A 45 -1.06 -22.29 -5.54
C ALA A 45 -0.25 -20.99 -5.71
N THR A 46 0.36 -20.81 -6.88
CA THR A 46 1.08 -19.58 -7.25
C THR A 46 0.13 -18.41 -7.37
N ALA A 47 -1.05 -18.63 -7.97
CA ALA A 47 -2.11 -17.65 -8.08
C ALA A 47 -2.49 -17.09 -6.71
N VAL A 48 -2.77 -17.94 -5.71
CA VAL A 48 -3.16 -17.48 -4.36
C VAL A 48 -1.99 -16.83 -3.61
N THR A 49 -0.81 -17.43 -3.64
CA THR A 49 0.33 -16.96 -2.84
C THR A 49 0.98 -15.70 -3.42
N GLY A 50 1.23 -15.66 -4.73
CA GLY A 50 1.77 -14.51 -5.44
C GLY A 50 0.82 -13.31 -5.39
N PHE A 51 -0.47 -13.54 -5.66
CA PHE A 51 -1.49 -12.49 -5.55
C PHE A 51 -1.61 -11.98 -4.13
N GLY A 52 -1.76 -12.87 -3.15
CA GLY A 52 -1.92 -12.49 -1.74
C GLY A 52 -0.75 -11.64 -1.24
N PHE A 53 0.48 -12.00 -1.62
CA PHE A 53 1.68 -11.25 -1.26
C PHE A 53 1.74 -9.86 -1.92
N ALA A 54 1.58 -9.81 -3.24
CA ALA A 54 1.66 -8.56 -4.00
C ALA A 54 0.51 -7.60 -3.60
N PHE A 55 -0.71 -8.13 -3.48
CA PHE A 55 -1.87 -7.39 -3.03
C PHE A 55 -1.65 -6.85 -1.61
N PHE A 56 -1.18 -7.69 -0.68
CA PHE A 56 -0.89 -7.25 0.68
C PHE A 56 0.15 -6.12 0.70
N ALA A 57 1.23 -6.22 -0.07
CA ALA A 57 2.25 -5.18 -0.12
C ALA A 57 1.67 -3.83 -0.58
N VAL A 58 0.92 -3.82 -1.69
CA VAL A 58 0.30 -2.61 -2.24
C VAL A 58 -0.77 -2.07 -1.29
N TRP A 59 -1.69 -2.93 -0.85
CA TRP A 59 -2.78 -2.53 0.04
C TRP A 59 -2.26 -2.03 1.39
N TRP A 60 -1.30 -2.71 2.01
CA TRP A 60 -0.75 -2.30 3.29
C TRP A 60 0.00 -0.96 3.21
N ALA A 61 0.73 -0.70 2.12
CA ALA A 61 1.33 0.61 1.89
C ALA A 61 0.27 1.73 1.80
N TRP A 62 -0.77 1.51 1.00
CA TRP A 62 -1.88 2.45 0.87
C TRP A 62 -2.57 2.71 2.21
N MET A 63 -2.81 1.65 2.97
CA MET A 63 -3.39 1.72 4.31
C MET A 63 -2.57 2.61 5.24
N ASN A 64 -1.26 2.36 5.36
CA ASN A 64 -0.37 3.16 6.21
C ASN A 64 -0.41 4.64 5.84
N PHE A 65 -0.42 4.93 4.55
CA PHE A 65 -0.52 6.29 4.05
C PHE A 65 -1.86 6.95 4.41
N THR A 66 -2.99 6.28 4.13
CA THR A 66 -4.33 6.83 4.37
C THR A 66 -4.55 7.14 5.84
N TRP A 67 -4.06 6.29 6.75
CA TRP A 67 -4.10 6.57 8.19
C TRP A 67 -3.17 7.73 8.58
N PHE A 68 -1.95 7.77 8.06
CA PHE A 68 -1.02 8.88 8.34
C PHE A 68 -1.59 10.22 7.86
N ALA A 69 -2.08 10.28 6.62
CA ALA A 69 -2.69 11.47 6.03
C ALA A 69 -3.97 11.91 6.76
N SER A 70 -4.71 10.95 7.34
CA SER A 70 -5.85 11.27 8.21
C SER A 70 -5.41 12.00 9.48
N ALA A 71 -4.22 11.69 10.01
CA ALA A 71 -3.72 12.25 11.26
C ALA A 71 -2.89 13.53 11.11
N TYR A 72 -2.09 13.60 10.06
CA TYR A 72 -1.11 14.67 9.83
C TYR A 72 -1.27 15.22 8.42
N ASP A 73 -1.94 16.35 8.30
CA ASP A 73 -2.06 17.08 7.05
C ASP A 73 -1.15 18.30 7.09
N THR A 74 0.00 18.15 6.45
CA THR A 74 0.90 19.28 6.24
C THR A 74 1.01 19.37 4.74
N ASP A 75 0.12 20.13 4.09
CA ASP A 75 0.16 20.41 2.64
C ASP A 75 1.37 21.28 2.29
N ASP A 76 2.56 20.76 2.59
CA ASP A 76 3.84 21.40 2.39
C ASP A 76 4.64 20.68 1.30
N VAL A 77 5.65 21.38 0.79
CA VAL A 77 6.46 20.89 -0.33
C VAL A 77 7.07 19.51 -0.05
N PRO A 78 7.69 19.24 1.12
CA PRO A 78 8.21 17.90 1.41
C PRO A 78 7.12 16.81 1.44
N TYR A 79 5.92 17.11 1.96
CA TYR A 79 4.79 16.17 1.92
C TYR A 79 4.43 15.85 0.47
N ARG A 80 4.24 16.84 -0.40
CA ARG A 80 3.88 16.65 -1.81
C ARG A 80 4.94 15.87 -2.59
N LEU A 81 6.21 16.21 -2.40
CA LEU A 81 7.34 15.47 -3.00
C LEU A 81 7.37 14.02 -2.50
N GLY A 82 7.14 13.80 -1.20
CA GLY A 82 7.03 12.46 -0.63
C GLY A 82 5.96 11.61 -1.32
N ARG A 83 4.80 12.20 -1.65
CA ARG A 83 3.70 11.48 -2.35
C ARG A 83 4.14 11.05 -3.75
N LEU A 84 4.79 11.94 -4.50
CA LEU A 84 5.32 11.61 -5.82
C LEU A 84 6.34 10.47 -5.75
N VAL A 85 7.23 10.47 -4.74
CA VAL A 85 8.19 9.38 -4.52
C VAL A 85 7.49 8.07 -4.15
N GLN A 86 6.44 8.11 -3.32
CA GLN A 86 5.65 6.92 -2.99
C GLN A 86 4.90 6.37 -4.22
N ILE A 87 4.39 7.25 -5.10
CA ILE A 87 3.80 6.84 -6.38
C ILE A 87 4.84 6.10 -7.23
N THR A 88 6.06 6.61 -7.34
CA THR A 88 7.15 5.89 -8.02
C THR A 88 7.39 4.52 -7.37
N GLY A 89 7.38 4.45 -6.03
CA GLY A 89 7.55 3.20 -5.30
C GLY A 89 6.49 2.15 -5.64
N VAL A 90 5.20 2.52 -5.71
CA VAL A 90 4.13 1.57 -6.06
C VAL A 90 4.21 1.12 -7.51
N LEU A 91 4.64 2.00 -8.43
CA LEU A 91 4.88 1.63 -9.83
C LEU A 91 6.06 0.65 -9.97
N VAL A 92 7.10 0.80 -9.14
CA VAL A 92 8.20 -0.18 -9.05
C VAL A 92 7.69 -1.51 -8.50
N ILE A 93 6.78 -1.52 -7.53
CA ILE A 93 6.14 -2.78 -7.08
C ILE A 93 5.41 -3.42 -8.25
N ALA A 94 4.55 -2.66 -8.94
CA ALA A 94 3.73 -3.15 -10.05
C ALA A 94 4.59 -3.74 -11.18
N SER A 95 5.71 -3.10 -11.54
CA SER A 95 6.60 -3.61 -12.58
C SER A 95 7.33 -4.89 -12.20
N GLY A 96 7.48 -5.17 -10.90
CA GLY A 96 8.05 -6.39 -10.37
C GLY A 96 7.06 -7.55 -10.26
N VAL A 97 5.75 -7.32 -10.42
CA VAL A 97 4.71 -8.35 -10.23
C VAL A 97 4.87 -9.53 -11.19
N PRO A 98 5.07 -9.35 -12.51
CA PRO A 98 5.23 -10.50 -13.42
C PRO A 98 6.37 -11.43 -13.01
N ARG A 99 7.55 -10.85 -12.69
CA ARG A 99 8.73 -11.60 -12.21
C ARG A 99 8.49 -12.32 -10.88
N ALA A 100 7.68 -11.74 -10.00
CA ALA A 100 7.33 -12.38 -8.74
C ALA A 100 6.44 -13.61 -8.93
N PHE A 101 5.61 -13.63 -9.98
CA PHE A 101 4.76 -14.77 -10.34
C PHE A 101 5.52 -15.85 -11.12
N GLU A 102 6.36 -15.46 -12.07
CA GLU A 102 7.08 -16.38 -12.97
C GLU A 102 8.34 -16.98 -12.31
N ASP A 103 9.19 -16.13 -11.72
CA ASP A 103 10.53 -16.50 -11.25
C ASP A 103 10.64 -16.59 -9.72
N LEU A 104 9.56 -16.30 -8.99
CA LEU A 104 9.58 -16.08 -7.54
C LEU A 104 10.63 -15.03 -7.11
N ASP A 105 10.91 -14.06 -7.99
CA ASP A 105 11.83 -12.97 -7.73
C ASP A 105 11.09 -11.76 -7.16
N PHE A 106 11.16 -11.62 -5.84
CA PHE A 106 10.52 -10.53 -5.09
C PHE A 106 11.44 -9.31 -4.90
N THR A 107 12.62 -9.28 -5.53
CA THR A 107 13.60 -8.19 -5.33
C THR A 107 13.02 -6.84 -5.73
N VAL A 108 12.43 -6.75 -6.93
CA VAL A 108 11.86 -5.50 -7.45
C VAL A 108 10.66 -5.03 -6.61
N PRO A 109 9.67 -5.89 -6.26
CA PRO A 109 8.62 -5.54 -5.32
C PRO A 109 9.14 -5.03 -3.97
N ILE A 110 10.13 -5.70 -3.37
CA ILE A 110 10.67 -5.28 -2.07
C ILE A 110 11.43 -3.96 -2.15
N LEU A 111 12.12 -3.68 -3.26
CA LEU A 111 12.75 -2.38 -3.52
C LEU A 111 11.71 -1.27 -3.66
N GLY A 112 10.64 -1.49 -4.44
CA GLY A 112 9.53 -0.53 -4.55
C GLY A 112 8.88 -0.24 -3.20
N TYR A 113 8.71 -1.29 -2.39
CA TYR A 113 8.19 -1.17 -1.04
C TYR A 113 9.12 -0.40 -0.10
N ALA A 114 10.43 -0.61 -0.22
CA ALA A 114 11.43 0.15 0.53
C ALA A 114 11.37 1.65 0.20
N ILE A 115 11.20 2.01 -1.08
CA ILE A 115 11.06 3.41 -1.52
C ILE A 115 9.88 4.08 -0.79
N ILE A 116 8.71 3.43 -0.78
CA ILE A 116 7.51 3.92 -0.10
C ILE A 116 7.80 4.12 1.39
N ARG A 117 8.47 3.15 2.02
CA ARG A 117 8.71 3.16 3.46
C ARG A 117 9.74 4.15 3.93
N ILE A 118 10.79 4.42 3.14
CA ILE A 118 11.75 5.47 3.47
C ILE A 118 11.03 6.80 3.62
N VAL A 119 10.08 7.10 2.73
CA VAL A 119 9.24 8.30 2.83
C VAL A 119 8.34 8.24 4.07
N ALA A 120 7.63 7.13 4.30
CA ALA A 120 6.75 6.98 5.46
C ALA A 120 7.52 7.13 6.80
N ILE A 121 8.72 6.55 6.90
CA ILE A 121 9.60 6.69 8.07
C ILE A 121 10.01 8.16 8.24
N ALA A 122 10.43 8.84 7.19
CA ALA A 122 10.80 10.25 7.24
C ALA A 122 9.63 11.12 7.71
N GLU A 123 8.41 10.83 7.26
CA GLU A 123 7.18 11.51 7.67
C GLU A 123 6.85 11.29 9.15
N TRP A 124 6.95 10.06 9.64
CA TRP A 124 6.76 9.75 11.06
C TRP A 124 7.83 10.40 11.95
N LEU A 125 9.09 10.38 11.53
CA LEU A 125 10.17 11.07 12.25
C LEU A 125 9.90 12.57 12.30
N ARG A 126 9.50 13.16 11.18
CA ARG A 126 9.14 14.58 11.09
C ARG A 126 7.96 14.93 11.97
N ALA A 127 6.90 14.11 12.00
CA ALA A 127 5.76 14.28 12.88
C ALA A 127 6.19 14.25 14.36
N GLY A 128 7.04 13.29 14.75
CA GLY A 128 7.57 13.15 16.11
C GLY A 128 8.50 14.28 16.55
N VAL A 129 9.28 14.87 15.65
CA VAL A 129 10.13 16.03 15.96
C VAL A 129 9.31 17.31 16.13
N GLN A 130 8.26 17.47 15.32
CA GLN A 130 7.49 18.71 15.27
C GLN A 130 6.31 18.78 16.26
N THR A 131 5.86 17.64 16.81
CA THR A 131 4.78 17.63 17.79
C THR A 131 5.26 18.08 19.17
N ARG A 132 4.39 18.81 19.89
CA ARG A 132 4.62 19.22 21.29
C ARG A 132 4.00 18.26 22.31
N ASP A 133 3.16 17.33 21.86
CA ASP A 133 2.52 16.32 22.69
C ASP A 133 3.48 15.12 22.89
N PRO A 134 3.93 14.82 24.13
CA PRO A 134 4.81 13.70 24.41
C PRO A 134 4.23 12.32 24.02
N GLY A 135 2.91 12.16 24.10
CA GLY A 135 2.21 10.92 23.72
C GLY A 135 2.30 10.69 22.22
N GLN A 136 1.91 11.68 21.42
CA GLN A 136 2.02 11.62 19.95
C GLN A 136 3.45 11.47 19.48
N ARG A 137 4.41 12.14 20.16
CA ARG A 137 5.84 12.00 19.87
C ARG A 137 6.31 10.56 20.02
N THR A 138 5.88 9.90 21.09
CA THR A 138 6.22 8.51 21.36
C THR A 138 5.61 7.58 20.31
N ALA A 139 4.33 7.76 19.98
CA ALA A 139 3.65 6.98 18.94
C ALA A 139 4.34 7.13 17.58
N ALA A 140 4.65 8.36 17.17
CA ALA A 140 5.32 8.64 15.90
C ALA A 140 6.70 7.96 15.79
N PHE A 141 7.52 8.01 16.84
CA PHE A 141 8.81 7.30 16.83
C PHE A 141 8.66 5.78 16.88
N ARG A 142 7.62 5.25 17.51
CA ARG A 142 7.32 3.81 17.48
C ARG A 142 6.89 3.36 16.09
N TYR A 143 6.06 4.13 15.39
CA TYR A 143 5.72 3.87 13.99
C TYR A 143 6.98 3.86 13.10
N ALA A 144 7.81 4.90 13.19
CA ALA A 144 9.06 4.97 12.42
C ALA A 144 9.97 3.75 12.65
N ARG A 145 10.16 3.34 13.92
CA ARG A 145 10.98 2.16 14.27
C ARG A 145 10.33 0.85 13.85
N GLY A 146 9.02 0.71 14.03
CA GLY A 146 8.28 -0.50 13.66
C GLY A 146 8.31 -0.74 12.16
N ILE A 147 8.06 0.30 11.36
CA ILE A 147 8.13 0.25 9.90
C ILE A 147 9.57 -0.07 9.44
N ALA A 148 10.58 0.58 10.04
CA ALA A 148 11.98 0.31 9.72
C ALA A 148 12.39 -1.14 10.05
N PHE A 149 11.98 -1.64 11.22
CA PHE A 149 12.24 -3.02 11.64
C PHE A 149 11.58 -4.03 10.70
N ALA A 150 10.31 -3.82 10.37
CA ALA A 150 9.59 -4.70 9.47
C ALA A 150 10.18 -4.66 8.05
N GLN A 151 10.62 -3.48 7.57
CA GLN A 151 11.31 -3.37 6.29
C GLN A 151 12.67 -4.10 6.28
N ALA A 152 13.44 -4.02 7.36
CA ALA A 152 14.67 -4.79 7.49
C ALA A 152 14.38 -6.30 7.46
N GLY A 153 13.28 -6.74 8.07
CA GLY A 153 12.78 -8.11 7.99
C GLY A 153 12.50 -8.54 6.54
N TRP A 154 11.78 -7.73 5.77
CA TRP A 154 11.51 -8.01 4.34
C TRP A 154 12.77 -8.05 3.49
N ILE A 155 13.76 -7.19 3.74
CA ILE A 155 15.05 -7.27 3.05
C ILE A 155 15.78 -8.56 3.43
N ALA A 156 15.83 -8.91 4.71
CA ALA A 156 16.45 -10.16 5.17
C ALA A 156 15.75 -11.40 4.59
N TRP A 157 14.43 -11.33 4.40
CA TRP A 157 13.61 -12.40 3.84
C TRP A 157 14.04 -12.83 2.44
N LEU A 158 14.55 -11.91 1.60
CA LEU A 158 15.08 -12.23 0.26
C LEU A 158 16.22 -13.26 0.30
N PHE A 159 16.99 -13.28 1.38
CA PHE A 159 18.14 -14.16 1.56
C PHE A 159 17.78 -15.50 2.23
N LEU A 160 16.51 -15.72 2.57
CA LEU A 160 16.06 -16.98 3.15
C LEU A 160 15.95 -18.09 2.09
N PRO A 161 16.25 -19.35 2.44
CA PRO A 161 15.98 -20.49 1.59
C PRO A 161 14.47 -20.63 1.29
N ASP A 162 14.13 -21.10 0.10
CA ASP A 162 12.73 -21.21 -0.37
C ASP A 162 11.82 -21.95 0.60
N ALA A 163 12.32 -23.02 1.22
CA ALA A 163 11.58 -23.82 2.20
C ALA A 163 11.07 -23.00 3.41
N TRP A 164 11.72 -21.89 3.74
CA TRP A 164 11.41 -21.07 4.91
C TRP A 164 10.69 -19.77 4.52
N ARG A 165 10.71 -19.39 3.24
CA ARG A 165 10.16 -18.11 2.75
C ARG A 165 8.69 -17.95 3.12
N THR A 166 7.82 -18.91 2.86
CA THR A 166 6.39 -18.78 3.14
C THR A 166 6.09 -18.58 4.63
N GLY A 167 6.72 -19.38 5.51
CA GLY A 167 6.51 -19.28 6.96
C GLY A 167 6.98 -17.94 7.53
N TRP A 168 8.15 -17.46 7.10
CA TRP A 168 8.66 -16.16 7.53
C TRP A 168 7.91 -14.98 6.91
N ALA A 169 7.37 -15.12 5.69
CA ALA A 169 6.51 -14.09 5.09
C ALA A 169 5.26 -13.88 5.95
N VAL A 170 4.60 -14.96 6.39
CA VAL A 170 3.45 -14.87 7.31
C VAL A 170 3.87 -14.24 8.64
N ALA A 171 5.01 -14.62 9.20
CA ALA A 171 5.52 -14.01 10.43
C ALA A 171 5.75 -12.50 10.28
N PHE A 172 6.33 -12.06 9.16
CA PHE A 172 6.53 -10.64 8.90
C PHE A 172 5.22 -9.89 8.66
N ILE A 173 4.23 -10.48 7.97
CA ILE A 173 2.88 -9.92 7.89
C ILE A 173 2.28 -9.73 9.29
N VAL A 174 2.46 -10.67 10.21
CA VAL A 174 2.00 -10.49 11.59
C VAL A 174 2.74 -9.34 12.27
N VAL A 175 4.06 -9.22 12.08
CA VAL A 175 4.84 -8.08 12.59
C VAL A 175 4.28 -6.75 12.07
N GLU A 176 3.97 -6.67 10.77
CA GLU A 176 3.35 -5.49 10.14
C GLU A 176 2.06 -5.08 10.86
N LEU A 177 1.15 -6.05 11.03
CA LEU A 177 -0.14 -5.82 11.67
C LEU A 177 -0.02 -5.45 13.15
N LEU A 178 1.08 -5.82 13.80
CA LEU A 178 1.36 -5.48 15.19
C LEU A 178 1.99 -4.09 15.37
N VAL A 179 2.50 -3.44 14.31
CA VAL A 179 3.11 -2.10 14.43
C VAL A 179 2.10 -1.06 14.92
N PRO A 180 0.90 -0.89 14.33
CA PRO A 180 -0.08 0.10 14.82
C PRO A 180 -0.52 -0.10 16.28
N PRO A 181 -0.97 -1.29 16.74
CA PRO A 181 -1.40 -1.46 18.13
C PRO A 181 -0.24 -1.30 19.12
N TYR A 182 0.99 -1.64 18.73
CA TYR A 182 2.18 -1.36 19.53
C TYR A 182 2.49 0.13 19.62
N ALA A 183 2.46 0.84 18.48
CA ALA A 183 2.78 2.26 18.42
C ALA A 183 1.79 3.09 19.25
N GLU A 184 0.50 2.79 19.16
CA GLU A 184 -0.58 3.56 19.79
C GLU A 184 -0.97 3.08 21.19
N ARG A 185 -0.24 2.10 21.75
CA ARG A 185 -0.56 1.49 23.06
C ARG A 185 -0.75 2.50 24.21
N HIS A 186 -0.08 3.65 24.15
CA HIS A 186 -0.07 4.66 25.23
C HIS A 186 -0.72 5.99 24.83
N ALA A 187 -0.80 6.28 23.53
CA ALA A 187 -1.39 7.50 23.00
C ALA A 187 -1.86 7.22 21.57
N ARG A 188 -3.14 7.48 21.31
CA ARG A 188 -3.71 7.31 19.97
C ARG A 188 -3.33 8.49 19.08
N THR A 189 -3.16 8.23 17.80
CA THR A 189 -3.03 9.31 16.82
C THR A 189 -4.39 9.98 16.63
N PRO A 190 -4.45 11.31 16.45
CA PRO A 190 -5.70 12.00 16.13
C PRO A 190 -6.09 11.57 14.71
N TRP A 191 -7.25 10.92 14.50
CA TRP A 191 -7.68 10.48 13.17
C TRP A 191 -9.11 10.96 12.88
N HIS A 192 -9.41 11.15 11.59
CA HIS A 192 -10.70 11.61 11.12
C HIS A 192 -11.47 10.50 10.43
N ALA A 193 -12.58 10.07 11.03
CA ALA A 193 -13.44 9.03 10.46
C ALA A 193 -13.99 9.41 9.09
N HIS A 194 -14.42 10.66 8.92
CA HIS A 194 -15.00 11.13 7.66
C HIS A 194 -13.99 11.09 6.50
N HIS A 195 -12.76 11.59 6.72
CA HIS A 195 -11.71 11.58 5.69
C HIS A 195 -11.30 10.16 5.27
N ILE A 196 -11.21 9.24 6.24
CA ILE A 196 -10.95 7.83 5.94
C ILE A 196 -12.12 7.27 5.10
N SER A 197 -13.36 7.47 5.53
CA SER A 197 -14.53 6.98 4.78
C SER A 197 -14.60 7.53 3.35
N GLU A 198 -14.25 8.80 3.16
CA GLU A 198 -14.19 9.44 1.84
C GLU A 198 -13.14 8.76 0.95
N ARG A 199 -11.91 8.57 1.45
CA ARG A 199 -10.84 7.94 0.67
C ARG A 199 -11.13 6.49 0.34
N TYR A 200 -11.73 5.73 1.25
CA TYR A 200 -12.17 4.37 0.95
C TYR A 200 -13.29 4.35 -0.09
N GLY A 201 -14.24 5.28 -0.01
CA GLY A 201 -15.30 5.42 -1.01
C GLY A 201 -14.74 5.74 -2.40
N LEU A 202 -13.85 6.73 -2.49
CA LEU A 202 -13.19 7.12 -3.74
C LEU A 202 -12.34 5.98 -4.30
N PHE A 203 -11.52 5.35 -3.47
CA PHE A 203 -10.72 4.20 -3.87
C PHE A 203 -11.59 3.06 -4.41
N THR A 204 -12.68 2.74 -3.71
CA THR A 204 -13.65 1.71 -4.16
C THR A 204 -14.25 2.05 -5.51
N ILE A 205 -14.66 3.31 -5.73
CA ILE A 205 -15.20 3.76 -7.02
C ILE A 205 -14.17 3.59 -8.14
N ILE A 206 -12.90 3.95 -7.89
CA ILE A 206 -11.84 3.82 -8.89
C ILE A 206 -11.57 2.33 -9.21
N VAL A 207 -11.52 1.46 -8.19
CA VAL A 207 -11.39 -0.01 -8.38
C VAL A 207 -12.56 -0.59 -9.17
N LEU A 208 -13.78 -0.15 -8.87
CA LEU A 208 -14.96 -0.56 -9.64
C LEU A 208 -14.89 -0.08 -11.09
N GLY A 209 -14.41 1.15 -11.33
CA GLY A 209 -14.15 1.67 -12.67
C GLY A 209 -13.18 0.81 -13.47
N GLU A 210 -12.08 0.37 -12.84
CA GLU A 210 -11.12 -0.53 -13.46
C GLU A 210 -11.73 -1.91 -13.77
N SER A 211 -12.53 -2.44 -12.84
CA SER A 211 -13.24 -3.71 -13.02
C SER A 211 -14.25 -3.66 -14.18
N ILE A 212 -14.95 -2.53 -14.33
CA ILE A 212 -15.88 -2.28 -15.46
C ILE A 212 -15.10 -2.22 -16.78
N THR A 213 -13.93 -1.58 -16.81
CA THR A 213 -13.05 -1.54 -17.99
C THR A 213 -12.64 -2.95 -18.40
N ALA A 214 -12.15 -3.76 -17.45
CA ALA A 214 -11.77 -5.16 -17.71
C ALA A 214 -12.96 -6.00 -18.23
N ALA A 215 -14.14 -5.87 -17.61
CA ALA A 215 -15.35 -6.56 -18.06
C ALA A 215 -15.77 -6.15 -19.48
N THR A 216 -15.65 -4.86 -19.81
CA THR A 216 -15.98 -4.33 -21.14
C THR A 216 -15.05 -4.93 -22.20
N VAL A 217 -13.75 -5.00 -21.92
CA VAL A 217 -12.75 -5.65 -22.81
C VAL A 217 -13.06 -7.14 -22.98
N GLY A 218 -13.40 -7.84 -21.90
CA GLY A 218 -13.78 -9.26 -21.97
C GLY A 218 -15.04 -9.51 -22.81
N ILE A 219 -16.05 -8.64 -22.70
CA ILE A 219 -17.26 -8.70 -23.56
C ILE A 219 -16.89 -8.47 -25.02
N GLN A 220 -16.06 -7.47 -25.31
CA GLN A 220 -15.62 -7.17 -26.67
C GLN A 220 -14.91 -8.38 -27.31
N GLN A 221 -13.97 -8.99 -26.60
CA GLN A 221 -13.28 -10.20 -27.06
C GLN A 221 -14.23 -11.38 -27.31
N ALA A 222 -15.26 -11.55 -26.47
CA ALA A 222 -16.25 -12.60 -26.64
C ALA A 222 -17.20 -12.36 -27.84
N VAL A 223 -17.42 -11.11 -28.24
CA VAL A 223 -18.19 -10.75 -29.43
C VAL A 223 -17.35 -10.91 -30.69
N ASP A 224 -16.13 -10.39 -30.69
CA ASP A 224 -15.22 -10.45 -31.83
C ASP A 224 -14.81 -11.91 -32.12
N GLY A 225 -14.51 -12.71 -31.08
CA GLY A 225 -14.23 -14.14 -31.23
C GLY A 225 -15.41 -14.99 -31.70
N LYS A 226 -16.65 -14.50 -31.60
CA LYS A 226 -17.84 -15.12 -32.22
C LYS A 226 -18.06 -14.68 -33.67
N ALA A 227 -17.43 -13.59 -34.11
CA ALA A 227 -17.51 -13.13 -35.50
C ALA A 227 -16.52 -13.88 -36.42
N GLU A 228 -15.49 -14.52 -35.85
CA GLU A 228 -14.47 -15.30 -36.57
C GLU A 228 -14.74 -16.82 -36.61
N ALA A 229 -15.78 -17.31 -35.91
CA ALA A 229 -16.17 -18.72 -35.84
C ALA A 229 -17.46 -19.02 -36.62
#